data_AF-A0A4P7D3E1-F1
#
_entry.id   AF-A0A4P7D3E1-F1
#
_cell.length_a   1.000
_cell.length_b   1.000
_cell.length_c   1.000
_cell.angle_alpha   90.00
_cell.angle_beta   90.00
_cell.angle_gamma   90.00
#
_symmetry.space_group_name_H-M   'P 1'
#
loop_
_entity.id
_entity.type
_entity.pdbx_description
1 polymer ?
#
loop_
_entity_poly.entity_id
_entity_poly.type
_entity_poly.pdbx_seq_one_letter_code
_entity_poly.pdbx_strand_id
1 'polypeptide(L)'
;MSETQTPLGRPFDVSQRYVRLREHRADGFVAFDFSIGDPRICVELVMREADYRAFCHTHEVEHLSGEDGVALDAEELKWRYGLPGISQ
;
A
#
# COMPACT_ATOMS: atom_id res chain seq x y z
N MET A 1 14.99 -5.42 -23.50
CA MET A 1 15.10 -4.55 -22.32
C MET A 1 13.67 -4.37 -21.84
N SER A 2 13.18 -5.29 -21.01
CA SER A 2 11.75 -5.35 -20.69
C SER A 2 11.42 -4.27 -19.67
N GLU A 3 10.58 -3.34 -20.10
CA GLU A 3 9.99 -2.30 -19.28
C GLU A 3 9.27 -2.94 -18.10
N THR A 4 9.87 -2.80 -16.92
CA THR A 4 9.22 -3.15 -15.66
C THR A 4 8.01 -2.24 -15.53
N GLN A 5 6.84 -2.78 -15.82
CA GLN A 5 5.56 -2.09 -15.63
C GLN A 5 5.39 -1.82 -14.14
N THR A 6 5.85 -0.65 -13.69
CA THR A 6 5.62 -0.12 -12.34
C THR A 6 4.11 0.08 -12.20
N PRO A 7 3.41 -0.65 -11.33
CA PRO A 7 1.94 -0.63 -11.28
C PRO A 7 1.36 0.76 -11.00
N LEU A 8 2.17 1.70 -10.50
CA LEU A 8 1.78 3.10 -10.27
C LEU A 8 2.69 4.14 -10.95
N GLY A 9 3.80 3.73 -11.57
CA GLY A 9 4.77 4.67 -12.19
C GLY A 9 5.35 5.74 -11.25
N ARG A 10 5.15 5.66 -9.92
CA ARG A 10 5.54 6.72 -8.99
C ARG A 10 7.04 6.64 -8.66
N PRO A 11 7.76 7.77 -8.69
CA PRO A 11 9.15 7.81 -8.24
C PRO A 11 9.24 7.57 -6.73
N PHE A 12 10.31 6.91 -6.30
CA PHE A 12 10.62 6.76 -4.88
C PHE A 12 10.89 8.13 -4.25
N ASP A 13 10.08 8.53 -3.28
CA ASP A 13 10.26 9.81 -2.58
C ASP A 13 9.95 9.69 -1.09
N VAL A 14 10.99 9.75 -0.25
CA VAL A 14 10.88 9.54 1.20
C VAL A 14 10.05 10.58 1.94
N SER A 15 9.70 11.69 1.28
CA SER A 15 8.80 12.70 1.87
C SER A 15 7.33 12.31 1.71
N GLN A 16 7.00 11.44 0.74
CA GLN A 16 5.67 10.91 0.53
C GLN A 16 5.38 9.73 1.43
N ARG A 17 4.17 9.74 1.99
CA ARG A 17 3.63 8.73 2.91
C ARG A 17 2.29 8.29 2.39
N TYR A 18 2.07 6.99 2.31
CA TYR A 18 0.87 6.42 1.71
C TYR A 18 0.14 5.57 2.75
N VAL A 19 -1.19 5.61 2.71
CA VAL A 19 -2.05 4.75 3.52
C VAL A 19 -3.04 4.04 2.62
N ARG A 20 -3.15 2.72 2.79
CA ARG A 20 -4.17 1.88 2.16
C ARG A 20 -5.01 1.21 3.24
N LEU A 21 -6.27 1.62 3.36
CA LEU A 21 -7.22 0.96 4.23
C LEU A 21 -7.48 -0.48 3.74
N ARG A 22 -7.37 -1.47 4.62
CA ARG A 22 -7.64 -2.88 4.29
C ARG A 22 -8.97 -3.35 4.84
N GLU A 23 -9.25 -3.04 6.11
CA GLU A 23 -10.45 -3.53 6.78
C GLU A 23 -10.85 -2.63 7.95
N HIS A 24 -12.15 -2.37 8.07
CA HIS A 24 -12.76 -1.92 9.32
C HIS A 24 -13.27 -3.12 10.09
N ARG A 25 -12.70 -3.39 11.27
CA ARG A 25 -13.09 -4.50 12.12
C ARG A 25 -14.29 -4.13 12.98
N ALA A 26 -15.14 -5.12 13.25
CA ALA A 26 -16.32 -4.95 14.11
C ALA A 26 -15.95 -4.52 15.54
N ASP A 27 -14.75 -4.87 16.00
CA ASP A 27 -14.22 -4.52 17.33
C ASP A 27 -13.72 -3.06 17.45
N GLY A 28 -13.94 -2.22 16.42
CA GLY A 28 -13.52 -0.80 16.41
C GLY A 28 -12.06 -0.56 16.05
N PHE A 29 -11.39 -1.58 15.51
CA PHE A 29 -10.03 -1.50 14.96
C PHE A 29 -10.06 -1.34 13.45
N VAL A 30 -9.02 -0.70 12.93
CA VAL A 30 -8.80 -0.48 11.50
C VAL A 30 -7.46 -1.12 11.14
N ALA A 31 -7.50 -2.04 10.18
CA ALA A 31 -6.32 -2.60 9.55
C ALA A 31 -6.00 -1.83 8.27
N PHE A 32 -4.76 -1.41 8.12
CA PHE A 32 -4.31 -0.62 6.98
C PHE A 32 -2.83 -0.85 6.72
N ASP A 33 -2.41 -0.63 5.48
CA ASP A 33 -1.02 -0.63 5.11
C ASP A 33 -0.49 0.80 5.10
N PHE A 34 0.72 0.98 5.61
CA PHE A 34 1.43 2.25 5.61
C PHE A 34 2.75 2.13 4.87
N SER A 35 3.01 3.07 3.96
CA SER A 35 4.23 3.08 3.14
C SER A 35 4.91 4.45 3.18
N ILE A 36 6.24 4.46 3.04
CA ILE A 36 7.05 5.69 2.94
C ILE A 36 7.94 5.56 1.72
N GLY A 37 8.06 6.59 0.90
CA GLY A 37 8.89 6.48 -0.30
C GLY A 37 8.14 5.85 -1.45
N ASP A 38 7.73 4.61 -1.23
CA ASP A 38 7.19 3.72 -2.23
C ASP A 38 5.93 3.04 -1.70
N PRO A 39 4.79 3.14 -2.39
CA PRO A 39 3.55 2.51 -1.95
C PRO A 39 3.62 0.98 -1.90
N ARG A 40 4.57 0.34 -2.61
CA ARG A 40 4.78 -1.11 -2.64
C ARG A 40 5.53 -1.63 -1.42
N ILE A 41 6.34 -0.79 -0.79
CA ILE A 41 7.08 -1.15 0.43
C ILE A 41 6.28 -0.65 1.62
N CYS A 42 5.31 -1.46 2.03
CA CYS A 42 4.38 -1.14 3.09
C CYS A 42 4.56 -2.02 4.32
N VAL A 43 4.14 -1.49 5.47
CA VAL A 43 3.96 -2.26 6.71
C VAL A 43 2.47 -2.37 7.02
N GLU A 44 2.02 -3.57 7.34
CA GLU A 44 0.65 -3.81 7.79
C GLU A 44 0.50 -3.40 9.26
N LEU A 45 -0.48 -2.53 9.54
CA LEU A 45 -0.74 -1.98 10.87
C LEU A 45 -2.21 -2.15 11.26
N VAL A 46 -2.45 -2.29 12.56
CA VAL A 46 -3.80 -2.34 13.13
C VAL A 46 -3.86 -1.43 14.35
N MET A 47 -4.80 -0.48 14.36
CA MET A 47 -5.05 0.41 15.51
C MET A 47 -6.51 0.80 15.59
N ARG A 48 -6.95 1.44 16.67
CA ARG A 48 -8.35 1.90 16.79
C ARG A 48 -8.64 2.99 15.76
N GLU A 49 -9.91 3.13 15.36
CA GLU A 49 -10.28 4.12 14.34
C GLU A 49 -9.84 5.56 14.70
N ALA A 50 -9.98 5.96 15.96
CA ALA A 50 -9.56 7.28 16.43
C ALA A 50 -8.04 7.48 16.30
N ASP A 51 -7.26 6.46 16.66
CA ASP A 51 -5.79 6.46 16.56
C ASP A 51 -5.36 6.48 15.08
N TYR A 52 -6.06 5.75 14.20
CA TYR A 52 -5.83 5.76 12.75
C TYR A 52 -6.04 7.15 12.13
N ARG A 53 -7.12 7.85 12.50
CA ARG A 53 -7.38 9.22 12.02
C ARG A 53 -6.29 10.20 12.48
N ALA A 54 -5.86 10.09 13.74
CA ALA A 54 -4.77 10.90 14.27
C ALA A 54 -3.44 10.60 13.54
N PHE A 55 -3.15 9.33 13.30
CA PHE A 55 -1.97 8.87 12.56
C PHE A 55 -1.92 9.45 11.15
N CYS A 56 -3.04 9.37 10.41
CA CYS A 56 -3.14 9.92 9.05
C CYS A 56 -2.87 11.44 9.03
N HIS A 57 -3.35 12.16 10.04
CA HIS A 57 -3.12 13.60 10.16
C HIS A 57 -1.66 13.94 10.52
N THR A 58 -1.07 13.23 11.50
CA THR A 58 0.32 13.45 11.93
C THR A 58 1.33 13.15 10.83
N HIS A 59 1.05 12.16 9.99
CA HIS A 59 1.95 11.72 8.93
C HIS A 59 1.62 12.30 7.56
N GLU A 60 0.64 13.20 7.44
CA GLU A 60 0.28 13.87 6.17
C GLU A 60 0.16 12.87 5.00
N VAL A 61 -0.57 11.78 5.25
CA VAL A 61 -0.58 10.63 4.36
C VAL A 61 -1.49 10.84 3.14
N GLU A 62 -1.07 10.31 1.99
CA GLU A 62 -1.92 10.16 0.81
C GLU A 62 -2.68 8.83 0.89
N HIS A 63 -4.00 8.89 0.74
CA HIS A 63 -4.84 7.71 0.70
C HIS A 63 -4.78 7.07 -0.69
N LEU A 64 -4.31 5.83 -0.75
CA LEU A 64 -4.31 5.05 -1.98
C LEU A 64 -5.74 4.66 -2.35
N SER A 65 -6.10 4.83 -3.63
CA SER A 65 -7.43 4.44 -4.11
C SER A 65 -7.55 2.92 -4.20
N GLY A 66 -8.77 2.41 -4.32
CA GLY A 66 -9.01 0.98 -4.52
C GLY A 66 -8.27 0.42 -5.74
N GLU A 67 -8.16 1.21 -6.82
CA GLU A 67 -7.42 0.82 -8.03
C GLU A 67 -5.90 0.72 -7.79
N ASP A 68 -5.31 1.70 -7.09
CA ASP A 68 -3.91 1.61 -6.65
C ASP A 68 -3.70 0.36 -5.79
N GLY A 69 -4.66 0.08 -4.88
CA GLY A 69 -4.63 -1.08 -4.01
C GLY A 69 -4.61 -2.42 -4.76
N VAL A 70 -5.39 -2.56 -5.83
CA VAL A 70 -5.42 -3.76 -6.68
C VAL A 70 -4.10 -3.94 -7.44
N ALA A 71 -3.55 -2.86 -7.98
CA ALA A 71 -2.29 -2.91 -8.72
C ALA A 71 -1.10 -3.31 -7.82
N LEU A 72 -1.10 -2.83 -6.57
CA LEU A 72 -0.12 -3.22 -5.56
C LEU A 72 -0.27 -4.69 -5.12
N ASP A 73 -1.50 -5.17 -4.94
CA ASP A 73 -1.77 -6.58 -4.58
C ASP A 73 -1.28 -7.55 -5.68
N ALA A 74 -1.47 -7.19 -6.95
CA ALA A 74 -0.94 -7.95 -8.08
C ALA A 74 0.60 -8.02 -8.10
N GLU A 75 1.28 -6.94 -7.69
CA GLU A 75 2.73 -6.92 -7.57
C GLU A 75 3.22 -7.75 -6.39
N GLU A 76 2.57 -7.68 -5.22
CA GLU A 76 2.86 -8.52 -4.06
C GLU A 76 2.76 -10.02 -4.40
N LEU A 77 1.75 -10.42 -5.17
CA LEU A 77 1.60 -11.82 -5.63
C LEU A 77 2.78 -12.29 -6.50
N LYS A 78 3.35 -11.40 -7.32
CA LYS A 78 4.53 -11.69 -8.13
C LYS A 78 5.75 -12.01 -7.24
N TRP A 79 5.94 -11.25 -6.17
CA TRP A 79 7.06 -11.45 -5.23
C TRP A 79 6.84 -12.62 -4.29
N ARG A 80 5.59 -12.90 -3.89
CA ARG A 80 5.25 -14.00 -2.96
C ARG A 80 5.42 -15.38 -3.58
N TYR A 81 5.06 -15.55 -4.85
CA TYR A 81 5.05 -16.86 -5.51
C TYR A 81 6.13 -17.03 -6.57
N GLY A 82 6.95 -16.00 -6.80
CA GLY A 82 8.01 -16.03 -7.80
C GLY A 82 7.49 -16.41 -9.18
N LEU A 83 6.21 -16.16 -9.47
CA LEU A 83 5.65 -16.41 -10.78
C LEU A 83 6.38 -15.45 -11.73
N PRO A 84 7.24 -15.95 -12.66
CA PRO A 84 7.66 -15.11 -13.76
C PRO A 84 6.36 -14.63 -14.41
N GLY A 85 6.27 -13.32 -14.71
CA GLY A 85 5.17 -12.82 -15.53
C GLY A 85 5.07 -13.74 -16.73
N ILE A 86 4.01 -14.53 -16.80
CA ILE A 86 3.89 -15.67 -17.70
C ILE A 86 4.12 -15.17 -19.12
N SER A 87 5.25 -15.58 -19.70
CA SER A 87 5.51 -15.47 -21.12
C SER A 87 5.48 -16.88 -21.67
N GLN A 88 4.41 -17.21 -22.38
CA GLN A 88 4.44 -18.21 -23.44
C GLN A 88 4.02 -17.53 -24.73
#